data_AF-A0A257YTC6-F1
#
_entry.id   AF-A0A257YTC6-F1
#
_cell.length_a   1.000
_cell.length_b   1.000
_cell.length_c   1.000
_cell.angle_alpha   90.00
_cell.angle_beta   90.00
_cell.angle_gamma   90.00
#
_symmetry.space_group_name_H-M   'P 1'
#
loop_
_entity.id
_entity.type
_entity.pdbx_description
1 polymer ?
#
loop_
_entity_poly.entity_id
_entity_poly.type
_entity_poly.pdbx_seq_one_letter_code
_entity_poly.pdbx_strand_id
1 'polypeptide(L)'
;GHALHQMLSDVTYGFISGTSVARDFVELPSQLYEHWLEVPSVLEAHARHWQTGEPMPADMLERLLAAGTYDQGFATVEFISSALVDLEFHTGAAPTDPMQRQAEVLEALGMPRAIRMRHATPQFAHVFSGDGYSAGYYSYMWSEVMDADAFAAFEEAGDPFDPEVAARLERFILSAGG
;
A
#
# COMPACT_ATOMS: atom_id res chain seq x y z
N GLY A 1 9.28 4.64 -1.81
CA GLY A 1 9.62 3.34 -1.22
C GLY A 1 10.50 2.43 -2.05
N HIS A 2 9.95 1.65 -2.99
CA HIS A 2 10.69 0.57 -3.67
C HIS A 2 12.04 0.97 -4.26
N ALA A 3 12.15 2.16 -4.86
CA ALA A 3 13.42 2.65 -5.39
C ALA A 3 14.50 2.76 -4.30
N LEU A 4 14.14 3.25 -3.11
CA LEU A 4 15.06 3.32 -1.97
C LEU A 4 15.38 1.93 -1.43
N HIS A 5 14.40 1.03 -1.35
CA HIS A 5 14.64 -0.37 -0.96
C HIS A 5 15.64 -1.06 -1.92
N GLN A 6 15.58 -0.74 -3.22
CA GLN A 6 16.57 -1.22 -4.19
C GLN A 6 17.94 -0.55 -4.03
N MET A 7 17.99 0.78 -3.97
CA MET A 7 19.25 1.54 -3.97
C MET A 7 20.05 1.38 -2.67
N LEU A 8 19.38 1.16 -1.54
CA LEU A 8 20.01 1.07 -0.22
C LEU A 8 20.35 -0.37 0.20
N SER A 9 19.97 -1.37 -0.60
CA SER A 9 20.26 -2.77 -0.30
C SER A 9 21.77 -3.03 -0.24
N ASP A 10 22.25 -3.56 0.88
CA ASP A 10 23.67 -3.82 1.15
C ASP A 10 23.88 -5.31 1.45
N VAL A 11 23.70 -6.14 0.41
CA VAL A 11 23.76 -7.60 0.51
C VAL A 11 24.79 -8.19 -0.44
N THR A 12 25.37 -9.33 -0.03
CA THR A 12 26.39 -10.03 -0.84
C THR A 12 25.79 -10.77 -2.04
N TYR A 13 24.57 -11.29 -1.93
CA TYR A 13 23.99 -12.17 -2.93
C TYR A 13 22.82 -11.51 -3.66
N GLY A 14 22.87 -11.51 -4.99
CA GLY A 14 21.85 -10.84 -5.81
C GLY A 14 20.42 -11.37 -5.65
N PHE A 15 20.24 -12.63 -5.23
CA PHE A 15 18.91 -13.22 -5.07
C PHE A 15 18.13 -12.69 -3.84
N ILE A 16 18.81 -12.03 -2.91
CA ILE A 16 18.19 -11.33 -1.76
C ILE A 16 18.33 -9.80 -1.89
N SER A 17 18.70 -9.30 -3.06
CA SER A 17 18.96 -7.87 -3.27
C SER A 17 17.66 -7.08 -3.46
N GLY A 18 17.60 -5.92 -2.81
CA GLY A 18 16.52 -4.95 -2.88
C GLY A 18 15.16 -5.53 -2.55
N THR A 19 14.19 -5.38 -3.46
CA THR A 19 12.81 -5.84 -3.27
C THR A 19 12.63 -7.35 -3.44
N SER A 20 13.71 -8.13 -3.36
CA SER A 20 13.67 -9.61 -3.39
C SER A 20 13.36 -10.17 -2.00
N VAL A 21 12.22 -9.75 -1.45
CA VAL A 21 11.71 -10.09 -0.12
C VAL A 21 10.39 -10.84 -0.26
N ALA A 22 9.83 -11.31 0.87
CA ALA A 22 8.50 -11.90 0.90
C ALA A 22 7.45 -10.93 0.32
N ARG A 23 6.47 -11.48 -0.43
CA ARG A 23 5.47 -10.67 -1.15
C ARG A 23 4.59 -9.85 -0.20
N ASP A 24 4.31 -10.38 0.98
CA ASP A 24 3.54 -9.73 2.05
C ASP A 24 4.34 -8.67 2.82
N PHE A 25 5.65 -8.54 2.56
CA PHE A 25 6.52 -7.50 3.11
C PHE A 25 6.96 -6.46 2.07
N VAL A 26 6.97 -6.82 0.78
CA VAL A 26 7.56 -5.96 -0.27
C VAL A 26 6.89 -4.59 -0.38
N GLU A 27 5.61 -4.50 -0.01
CA GLU A 27 4.84 -3.25 -0.06
C GLU A 27 5.09 -2.33 1.14
N LEU A 28 5.65 -2.82 2.24
CA LEU A 28 5.95 -2.00 3.42
C LEU A 28 6.80 -0.78 3.05
N PRO A 29 7.96 -0.90 2.37
CA PRO A 29 8.73 0.29 2.02
C PRO A 29 8.02 1.23 1.03
N SER A 30 7.16 0.74 0.12
CA SER A 30 6.36 1.61 -0.75
C SER A 30 5.39 2.44 0.06
N GLN A 31 4.51 1.78 0.80
CA GLN A 31 3.42 2.41 1.53
C GLN A 31 3.92 3.28 2.68
N LEU A 32 4.99 2.87 3.38
CA LEU A 32 5.62 3.68 4.42
C LEU A 32 5.95 5.09 3.94
N TYR A 33 6.50 5.23 2.73
CA TYR A 33 6.85 6.54 2.18
C TYR A 33 5.64 7.39 1.76
N GLU A 34 4.45 6.81 1.65
CA GLU A 34 3.21 7.54 1.35
C GLU A 34 2.80 8.43 2.53
N HIS A 35 3.10 8.05 3.77
CA HIS A 35 2.85 8.89 4.95
C HIS A 35 3.56 10.26 4.88
N TRP A 36 4.74 10.35 4.25
CA TRP A 36 5.43 11.64 4.09
C TRP A 36 4.68 12.60 3.16
N LEU A 37 3.77 12.12 2.30
CA LEU A 37 2.91 12.99 1.50
C LEU A 37 1.88 13.74 2.36
N GLU A 38 1.59 13.26 3.57
CA GLU A 38 0.66 13.88 4.49
C GLU A 38 1.35 14.74 5.56
N VAL A 39 2.69 14.68 5.65
CA VAL A 39 3.47 15.52 6.56
C VAL A 39 3.32 17.00 6.14
N PRO A 40 2.83 17.90 7.02
CA PRO A 40 2.55 19.28 6.65
C PRO A 40 3.74 20.02 6.05
N SER A 41 4.94 19.85 6.60
CA SER A 41 6.15 20.51 6.09
C SER A 41 6.55 20.04 4.68
N VAL A 42 6.23 18.80 4.30
CA VAL A 42 6.43 18.29 2.93
C VAL A 42 5.43 18.95 1.98
N LEU A 43 4.15 18.97 2.35
CA LEU A 43 3.12 19.62 1.54
C LEU A 43 3.37 21.13 1.39
N GLU A 44 3.77 21.83 2.44
CA GLU A 44 4.12 23.26 2.39
C GLU A 44 5.31 23.54 1.47
N ALA A 45 6.29 22.64 1.42
CA ALA A 45 7.45 22.77 0.55
C ALA A 45 7.08 22.55 -0.93
N HIS A 46 6.23 21.57 -1.22
CA HIS A 46 6.02 21.04 -2.57
C HIS A 46 4.68 21.42 -3.22
N ALA A 47 3.61 21.65 -2.45
CA ALA A 47 2.29 21.97 -2.96
C ALA A 47 2.20 23.45 -3.35
N ARG A 48 2.70 23.75 -4.56
CA ARG A 48 2.78 25.11 -5.13
C ARG A 48 1.97 25.24 -6.40
N HIS A 49 1.36 26.39 -6.60
CA HIS A 49 0.63 26.68 -7.82
C HIS A 49 1.58 26.70 -9.03
N TRP A 50 1.28 25.90 -10.06
CA TRP A 50 2.21 25.62 -11.16
C TRP A 50 2.62 26.85 -11.98
N GLN A 51 1.81 27.92 -12.01
CA GLN A 51 2.14 29.15 -12.74
C GLN A 51 2.82 30.20 -11.87
N THR A 52 2.41 30.31 -10.61
CA THR A 52 2.78 31.45 -9.74
C THR A 52 3.82 31.07 -8.70
N GLY A 53 4.00 29.78 -8.41
CA GLY A 53 4.89 29.28 -7.36
C GLY A 53 4.38 29.51 -5.93
N GLU A 54 3.24 30.17 -5.77
CA GLU A 54 2.61 30.44 -4.48
C GLU A 54 2.24 29.13 -3.77
N PRO A 55 2.47 29.02 -2.44
CA PRO A 55 2.12 27.82 -1.69
C PRO A 55 0.60 27.67 -1.56
N MET A 56 0.15 26.45 -1.28
CA MET A 56 -1.22 26.18 -0.86
C MET A 56 -1.57 27.03 0.39
N PRO A 57 -2.74 27.69 0.43
CA PRO A 57 -3.21 28.38 1.63
C PRO A 57 -3.31 27.43 2.83
N ALA A 58 -2.95 27.92 4.02
CA ALA A 58 -2.93 27.09 5.25
C ALA A 58 -4.30 26.50 5.60
N ASP A 59 -5.39 27.26 5.40
CA ASP A 59 -6.76 26.78 5.63
C ASP A 59 -7.16 25.67 4.64
N MET A 60 -6.62 25.70 3.42
CA MET A 60 -6.82 24.64 2.44
C MET A 60 -6.03 23.39 2.80
N LEU A 61 -4.80 23.53 3.28
CA LEU A 61 -3.98 22.42 3.75
C LEU A 61 -4.65 21.70 4.93
N GLU A 62 -5.14 22.42 5.92
CA GLU A 62 -5.87 21.85 7.06
C GLU A 62 -7.09 21.04 6.61
N ARG A 63 -7.88 21.59 5.68
CA ARG A 63 -9.06 20.92 5.11
C ARG A 63 -8.70 19.70 4.27
N LEU A 64 -7.58 19.74 3.56
CA LEU A 64 -7.08 18.61 2.78
C LEU A 64 -6.73 17.45 3.71
N LEU A 65 -5.92 17.70 4.75
CA LEU A 65 -5.52 16.69 5.72
C LEU A 65 -6.73 16.13 6.48
N ALA A 66 -7.65 16.99 6.91
CA ALA A 66 -8.88 16.57 7.58
C ALA A 66 -9.78 15.68 6.71
N ALA A 67 -9.67 15.78 5.38
CA ALA A 67 -10.43 14.97 4.44
C ALA A 67 -9.80 13.59 4.17
N GLY A 68 -8.59 13.28 4.65
CA GLY A 68 -7.89 12.02 4.35
C GLY A 68 -8.63 10.76 4.80
N THR A 69 -9.48 10.87 5.83
CA THR A 69 -10.31 9.76 6.32
C THR A 69 -11.67 9.64 5.62
N TYR A 70 -11.99 10.57 4.71
CA TYR A 70 -13.22 10.53 3.95
C TYR A 70 -13.24 9.30 3.02
N ASP A 71 -14.38 8.63 2.94
CA ASP A 71 -14.64 7.46 2.08
C ASP A 71 -13.78 6.21 2.32
N GLN A 72 -13.02 6.16 3.43
CA GLN A 72 -12.22 4.98 3.80
C GLN A 72 -13.04 3.70 3.87
N GLY A 73 -14.30 3.76 4.34
CA GLY A 73 -15.19 2.61 4.32
C GLY A 73 -15.45 2.04 2.91
N PHE A 74 -15.52 2.89 1.88
CA PHE A 74 -15.62 2.44 0.49
C PHE A 74 -14.29 1.83 0.04
N ALA A 75 -13.20 2.58 0.18
CA ALA A 75 -11.85 2.21 -0.25
C ALA A 75 -11.40 0.86 0.34
N THR A 76 -11.65 0.64 1.63
CA THR A 76 -11.34 -0.60 2.33
C THR A 76 -12.19 -1.76 1.81
N VAL A 77 -13.51 -1.56 1.63
CA VAL A 77 -14.42 -2.65 1.19
C VAL A 77 -14.16 -3.06 -0.26
N GLU A 78 -13.94 -2.11 -1.18
CA GLU A 78 -13.62 -2.45 -2.58
C GLU A 78 -12.28 -3.20 -2.68
N PHE A 79 -11.31 -2.89 -1.82
CA PHE A 79 -10.01 -3.54 -1.80
C PHE A 79 -10.08 -4.94 -1.21
N ILE A 80 -10.62 -5.07 0.01
CA ILE A 80 -10.70 -6.36 0.72
C ILE A 80 -11.54 -7.36 -0.07
N SER A 81 -12.62 -6.92 -0.72
CA SER A 81 -13.41 -7.82 -1.56
C SER A 81 -12.62 -8.40 -2.73
N SER A 82 -11.73 -7.61 -3.37
CA SER A 82 -10.79 -8.13 -4.37
C SER A 82 -9.81 -9.13 -3.76
N ALA A 83 -9.22 -8.85 -2.60
CA ALA A 83 -8.29 -9.76 -1.92
C ALA A 83 -8.93 -11.09 -1.51
N LEU A 84 -10.17 -11.07 -1.01
CA LEU A 84 -10.89 -12.28 -0.62
C LEU A 84 -11.27 -13.15 -1.82
N VAL A 85 -11.70 -12.53 -2.93
CA VAL A 85 -11.98 -13.27 -4.16
C VAL A 85 -10.70 -13.89 -4.74
N ASP A 86 -9.56 -13.20 -4.67
CA ASP A 86 -8.26 -13.78 -5.04
C ASP A 86 -7.98 -15.05 -4.23
N LEU A 87 -8.08 -14.98 -2.89
CA LEU A 87 -7.87 -16.15 -2.03
C LEU A 87 -8.83 -17.30 -2.34
N GLU A 88 -10.12 -17.00 -2.56
CA GLU A 88 -11.13 -18.00 -2.92
C GLU A 88 -10.83 -18.69 -4.26
N PHE A 89 -10.31 -17.94 -5.24
CA PHE A 89 -9.97 -18.49 -6.55
C PHE A 89 -8.73 -19.40 -6.50
N HIS A 90 -7.83 -19.15 -5.56
CA HIS A 90 -6.63 -19.95 -5.34
C HIS A 90 -6.79 -21.03 -4.26
N THR A 91 -7.99 -21.13 -3.68
CA THR A 91 -8.34 -22.19 -2.72
C THR A 91 -9.18 -23.26 -3.43
N GLY A 92 -8.51 -24.16 -4.13
CA GLY A 92 -9.15 -25.34 -4.74
C GLY A 92 -9.06 -25.39 -6.26
N ALA A 93 -10.05 -26.02 -6.89
CA ALA A 93 -10.09 -26.18 -8.34
C ALA A 93 -10.59 -24.90 -9.03
N ALA A 94 -10.00 -24.59 -10.19
CA ALA A 94 -10.42 -23.46 -10.99
C ALA A 94 -11.91 -23.54 -11.35
N PRO A 95 -12.70 -22.47 -11.13
CA PRO A 95 -14.12 -22.47 -11.46
C PRO A 95 -14.34 -22.56 -12.97
N THR A 96 -15.37 -23.30 -13.39
CA THR A 96 -15.77 -23.37 -14.81
C THR A 96 -16.32 -22.04 -15.31
N ASP A 97 -17.01 -21.29 -14.44
CA ASP A 97 -17.45 -19.91 -14.69
C ASP A 97 -16.89 -18.98 -13.60
N PRO A 98 -15.78 -18.27 -13.89
CA PRO A 98 -15.17 -17.35 -12.93
C PRO A 98 -16.09 -16.19 -12.53
N MET A 99 -16.96 -15.71 -13.42
CA MET A 99 -17.84 -14.58 -13.10
C MET A 99 -18.97 -15.00 -12.17
N GLN A 100 -19.51 -16.21 -12.37
CA GLN A 100 -20.45 -16.80 -11.43
C GLN A 100 -19.80 -17.01 -10.06
N ARG A 101 -18.60 -17.60 -10.01
CA ARG A 101 -17.90 -17.82 -8.73
C ARG A 101 -17.61 -16.52 -8.01
N GLN A 102 -17.19 -15.47 -8.72
CA GLN A 102 -17.01 -14.14 -8.14
C GLN A 102 -18.31 -13.64 -7.48
N ALA A 103 -19.45 -13.73 -8.19
CA ALA A 103 -20.72 -13.27 -7.65
C ALA A 103 -21.14 -14.05 -6.39
N GLU A 104 -20.93 -15.37 -6.38
CA GLU A 104 -21.21 -16.23 -5.20
C GLU A 104 -20.36 -15.83 -3.99
N VAL A 105 -19.06 -15.58 -4.19
CA VAL A 105 -18.16 -15.13 -3.12
C VAL A 105 -18.62 -13.76 -2.58
N LEU A 106 -18.91 -12.80 -3.45
CA LEU A 106 -19.34 -11.46 -3.03
C LEU A 106 -20.69 -11.48 -2.29
N GLU A 107 -21.63 -12.33 -2.71
CA GLU A 107 -22.91 -12.52 -2.01
C GLU A 107 -22.69 -13.15 -0.62
N ALA A 108 -21.84 -14.17 -0.53
CA ALA A 108 -21.51 -14.82 0.75
C ALA A 108 -20.83 -13.85 1.75
N LEU A 109 -20.05 -12.89 1.25
CA LEU A 109 -19.45 -11.81 2.04
C LEU A 109 -20.46 -10.75 2.50
N GLY A 110 -21.69 -10.77 1.99
CA GLY A 110 -22.70 -9.74 2.29
C GLY A 110 -22.34 -8.38 1.70
N MET A 111 -21.70 -8.34 0.53
CA MET A 111 -21.19 -7.11 -0.07
C MET A 111 -22.28 -6.05 -0.26
N PRO A 112 -22.04 -4.79 0.13
CA PRO A 112 -22.97 -3.70 -0.16
C PRO A 112 -23.14 -3.53 -1.67
N ARG A 113 -24.38 -3.49 -2.16
CA ARG A 113 -24.66 -3.39 -3.61
C ARG A 113 -24.05 -2.15 -4.30
N ALA A 114 -23.83 -1.09 -3.53
CA ALA A 114 -23.26 0.17 -4.00
C ALA A 114 -21.74 0.08 -4.22
N ILE A 115 -21.06 -0.90 -3.61
CA ILE A 115 -19.62 -1.06 -3.67
C ILE A 115 -19.31 -2.28 -4.54
N ARG A 116 -18.30 -2.16 -5.39
CA ARG A 116 -17.80 -3.24 -6.24
C ARG A 116 -16.36 -3.55 -5.85
N MET A 117 -15.87 -4.70 -6.30
CA MET A 117 -14.43 -4.99 -6.22
C MET A 117 -13.63 -3.92 -6.93
N ARG A 118 -12.48 -3.55 -6.35
CA ARG A 118 -11.50 -2.65 -6.97
C ARG A 118 -11.01 -3.18 -8.31
N HIS A 119 -10.84 -4.50 -8.40
CA HIS A 119 -10.55 -5.21 -9.64
C HIS A 119 -11.50 -6.39 -9.80
N ALA A 120 -12.39 -6.36 -10.79
CA ALA A 120 -13.18 -7.55 -11.12
C ALA A 120 -12.32 -8.57 -11.88
N THR A 121 -12.70 -9.84 -11.80
CA THR A 121 -11.95 -11.00 -12.29
C THR A 121 -11.37 -10.81 -13.71
N PRO A 122 -12.11 -10.37 -14.74
CA PRO A 122 -11.59 -10.32 -16.11
C PRO A 122 -10.44 -9.33 -16.31
N GLN A 123 -10.33 -8.32 -15.45
CA GLN A 123 -9.31 -7.26 -15.52
C GLN A 123 -8.35 -7.26 -14.34
N PHE A 124 -8.35 -8.31 -13.51
CA PHE A 124 -7.55 -8.36 -12.31
C PHE A 124 -6.09 -8.74 -12.61
N ALA A 125 -5.38 -7.81 -13.25
CA ALA A 125 -4.02 -8.03 -13.74
C ALA A 125 -3.05 -8.48 -12.65
N HIS A 126 -3.08 -7.87 -11.46
CA HIS A 126 -2.23 -8.26 -10.33
C HIS A 126 -2.18 -9.77 -10.09
N VAL A 127 -3.34 -10.42 -10.19
CA VAL A 127 -3.54 -11.83 -9.89
C VAL A 127 -3.38 -12.71 -11.13
N PHE A 128 -3.82 -12.25 -12.32
CA PHE A 128 -3.90 -13.10 -13.52
C PHE A 128 -2.85 -12.81 -14.61
N SER A 129 -2.04 -11.75 -14.51
CA SER A 129 -1.01 -11.43 -15.51
C SER A 129 0.35 -12.09 -15.22
N GLY A 130 0.48 -12.83 -14.12
CA GLY A 130 1.69 -13.58 -13.75
C GLY A 130 1.64 -14.03 -12.28
N ASP A 131 2.69 -14.70 -11.81
CA ASP A 131 2.76 -15.29 -10.46
C ASP A 131 3.09 -14.27 -9.35
N GLY A 132 2.89 -12.98 -9.62
CA GLY A 132 3.31 -11.90 -8.71
C GLY A 132 2.45 -11.80 -7.46
N TYR A 133 1.12 -11.81 -7.62
CA TYR A 133 0.16 -11.60 -6.52
C TYR A 133 -0.98 -12.62 -6.52
N SER A 134 -0.86 -13.73 -7.26
CA SER A 134 -1.82 -14.83 -7.16
C SER A 134 -1.83 -15.40 -5.73
N ALA A 135 -3.01 -15.51 -5.12
CA ALA A 135 -3.16 -15.82 -3.70
C ALA A 135 -2.40 -14.85 -2.76
N GLY A 136 -2.17 -13.63 -3.21
CA GLY A 136 -1.24 -12.69 -2.59
C GLY A 136 -1.71 -11.24 -2.64
N TYR A 137 -2.89 -10.93 -3.20
CA TYR A 137 -3.37 -9.55 -3.26
C TYR A 137 -3.65 -8.96 -1.87
N TYR A 138 -3.87 -9.80 -0.84
CA TYR A 138 -3.97 -9.36 0.56
C TYR A 138 -2.68 -8.69 1.07
N SER A 139 -1.54 -8.89 0.40
CA SER A 139 -0.23 -8.38 0.80
C SER A 139 -0.21 -6.87 1.03
N TYR A 140 -1.00 -6.08 0.27
CA TYR A 140 -1.07 -4.64 0.49
C TYR A 140 -1.65 -4.28 1.85
N MET A 141 -2.75 -4.90 2.27
CA MET A 141 -3.38 -4.64 3.58
C MET A 141 -2.54 -5.22 4.72
N TRP A 142 -1.83 -6.32 4.46
CA TRP A 142 -0.88 -6.89 5.42
C TRP A 142 0.32 -5.94 5.65
N SER A 143 0.87 -5.39 4.56
CA SER A 143 1.92 -4.39 4.61
C SER A 143 1.45 -3.07 5.23
N GLU A 144 0.19 -2.68 5.02
CA GLU A 144 -0.42 -1.46 5.60
C GLU A 144 -0.52 -1.51 7.13
N VAL A 145 -0.52 -2.70 7.73
CA VAL A 145 -0.39 -2.82 9.19
C VAL A 145 1.04 -2.51 9.64
N MET A 146 2.03 -2.97 8.87
CA MET A 146 3.44 -2.79 9.21
C MET A 146 3.91 -1.36 8.92
N ASP A 147 3.39 -0.70 7.89
CA ASP A 147 3.84 0.63 7.51
C ASP A 147 3.31 1.70 8.48
N ALA A 148 2.07 1.57 8.93
CA ALA A 148 1.48 2.43 9.94
C ALA A 148 2.25 2.33 11.26
N ASP A 149 2.65 1.11 11.66
CA ASP A 149 3.48 0.88 12.84
C ASP A 149 4.91 1.43 12.65
N ALA A 150 5.49 1.24 11.46
CA ALA A 150 6.81 1.79 11.15
C ALA A 150 6.81 3.32 11.11
N PHE A 151 5.74 3.96 10.62
CA PHE A 151 5.60 5.40 10.62
C PHE A 151 5.30 5.95 12.02
N ALA A 152 4.53 5.22 12.83
CA ALA A 152 4.30 5.58 14.23
C ALA A 152 5.60 5.76 15.02
N ALA A 153 6.67 5.00 14.69
CA ALA A 153 7.99 5.22 15.31
C ALA A 153 8.56 6.63 15.06
N PHE A 154 8.27 7.24 13.91
CA PHE A 154 8.63 8.64 13.63
C PHE A 154 7.72 9.63 14.36
N GLU A 155 6.41 9.32 14.47
CA GLU A 155 5.47 10.13 15.25
C GLU A 155 5.83 10.14 16.74
N GLU A 156 6.24 8.99 17.30
CA GLU A 156 6.70 8.85 18.69
C GLU A 156 7.99 9.64 18.96
N ALA A 157 8.89 9.72 17.97
CA ALA A 157 10.08 10.58 18.04
C ALA A 157 9.72 12.08 17.96
N GLY A 158 8.51 12.41 17.51
CA GLY A 158 8.02 13.78 17.34
C GLY A 158 8.60 14.51 16.11
N ASP A 159 9.30 13.80 15.23
CA ASP A 159 9.88 14.33 14.00
C ASP A 159 9.82 13.28 12.88
N PRO A 160 9.06 13.52 11.78
CA PRO A 160 9.03 12.66 10.60
C PRO A 160 10.38 12.55 9.87
N PHE A 161 11.38 13.33 10.28
CA PHE A 161 12.74 13.30 9.76
C PHE A 161 13.78 12.96 10.82
N ASP A 162 13.38 12.35 11.95
CA ASP A 162 14.31 11.97 13.00
C ASP A 162 15.46 11.10 12.44
N PRO A 163 16.73 11.53 12.57
CA PRO A 163 17.85 10.85 11.95
C PRO A 163 18.17 9.49 12.58
N GLU A 164 17.84 9.27 13.85
CA GLU A 164 18.07 7.99 14.53
C GLU A 164 17.03 6.96 14.07
N VAL A 165 15.76 7.34 13.97
CA VAL A 165 14.70 6.48 13.43
C VAL A 165 14.95 6.19 11.95
N ALA A 166 15.35 7.19 11.15
CA ALA A 166 15.72 6.99 9.75
C ALA A 166 16.91 6.02 9.57
N ALA A 167 17.95 6.15 10.40
CA ALA A 167 19.08 5.22 10.38
C ALA A 167 18.68 3.79 10.76
N ARG A 168 17.71 3.62 11.66
CA ARG A 168 17.14 2.31 11.99
C ARG A 168 16.34 1.74 10.82
N LEU A 169 15.51 2.54 10.15
CA LEU A 169 14.78 2.14 8.95
C LEU A 169 15.74 1.67 7.85
N GLU A 170 16.79 2.44 7.58
CA GLU A 170 17.82 2.06 6.61
C GLU A 170 18.46 0.73 7.00
N ARG A 171 19.01 0.63 8.22
CA ARG A 171 19.78 -0.52 8.69
C ARG A 171 18.97 -1.82 8.77
N PHE A 172 17.74 -1.75 9.25
CA PHE A 172 16.97 -2.95 9.61
C PHE A 172 15.96 -3.36 8.53
N ILE A 173 15.61 -2.46 7.60
CA ILE A 173 14.62 -2.74 6.56
C ILE A 173 15.24 -2.54 5.18
N LEU A 174 15.70 -1.33 4.85
CA LEU A 174 16.06 -1.01 3.46
C LEU A 174 17.38 -1.65 3.01
N SER A 175 18.35 -1.81 3.91
CA SER A 175 19.66 -2.37 3.58
C SER A 175 19.73 -3.89 3.74
N ALA A 176 18.79 -4.49 4.49
CA ALA A 176 18.85 -5.89 4.88
C ALA A 176 18.61 -6.87 3.72
N GLY A 177 17.83 -6.47 2.71
CA GLY A 177 17.42 -7.34 1.61
C GLY A 177 16.45 -8.43 2.07
N GLY A 178 16.55 -9.60 1.44
CA GLY A 178 15.67 -10.78 1.55
C GLY A 178 15.36 -11.30 2.95
#